data_AF-A0A7V8ZMF8-F1
#
_entry.id   AF-A0A7V8ZMF8-F1
#
_cell.length_a   1.000
_cell.length_b   1.000
_cell.length_c   1.000
_cell.angle_alpha   90.00
_cell.angle_beta   90.00
_cell.angle_gamma   90.00
#
_symmetry.space_group_name_H-M   'P 1'
#
loop_
_entity.id
_entity.type
_entity.pdbx_description
1 polymer ?
#
loop_
_entity_poly.entity_id
_entity_poly.type
_entity_poly.pdbx_seq_one_letter_code
_entity_poly.pdbx_strand_id
1 'polypeptide(L)'
;MTFIGRRATGAIAGLILVAAQFGAPLAAAAADLKRIAVLDFGLIEDIPEPAKYEEQQKRLMLITDQLRTELEKKELYDVIDNAPAEAMIKNMKASENLYACNGCELDIARKLGAERVLTAWVQKVSNLILNLNIEVKDVSTGEVTLKKSVDIRGNTDQSWQRGISYMVRDMVEKKQGGR
;
A
#
# COMPACT_ATOMS: atom_id res chain seq x y z
N MET A 1 -35.21 -44.76 73.45
CA MET A 1 -35.36 -44.58 71.99
C MET A 1 -36.50 -43.60 71.77
N THR A 2 -36.17 -42.44 71.24
CA THR A 2 -36.96 -41.20 71.36
C THR A 2 -37.71 -40.88 70.07
N PHE A 3 -39.00 -40.60 70.24
CA PHE A 3 -39.98 -39.82 69.46
C PHE A 3 -39.82 -39.48 67.96
N ILE A 4 -40.94 -39.73 67.27
CA ILE A 4 -41.42 -39.24 65.97
C ILE A 4 -41.62 -37.72 65.96
N GLY A 5 -41.28 -37.05 64.86
CA GLY A 5 -41.60 -35.64 64.58
C GLY A 5 -41.70 -35.36 63.07
N ARG A 6 -42.69 -34.56 62.67
CA ARG A 6 -43.37 -34.52 61.37
C ARG A 6 -43.19 -33.12 60.72
N ARG A 7 -43.30 -33.07 59.38
CA ARG A 7 -43.64 -31.92 58.49
C ARG A 7 -42.54 -30.89 58.16
N ALA A 8 -42.36 -30.57 56.87
CA ALA A 8 -43.03 -29.45 56.20
C ALA A 8 -42.58 -29.32 54.73
N THR A 9 -43.54 -29.34 53.81
CA THR A 9 -43.43 -28.96 52.40
C THR A 9 -43.31 -27.44 52.29
N GLY A 10 -42.21 -26.94 51.72
CA GLY A 10 -42.02 -25.54 51.35
C GLY A 10 -42.02 -25.37 49.83
N ALA A 11 -43.02 -24.66 49.31
CA ALA A 11 -43.09 -24.25 47.91
C ALA A 11 -42.08 -23.13 47.64
N ILE A 12 -41.21 -23.31 46.65
CA ILE A 12 -40.29 -22.26 46.18
C ILE A 12 -40.88 -21.68 44.90
N ALA A 13 -41.33 -20.43 44.98
CA ALA A 13 -41.77 -19.63 43.85
C ALA A 13 -40.58 -19.39 42.91
N GLY A 14 -40.70 -19.85 41.66
CA GLY A 14 -39.67 -19.64 40.62
C GLY A 14 -39.68 -18.21 40.11
N LEU A 15 -38.61 -17.47 40.39
CA LEU A 15 -38.29 -16.21 39.71
C LEU A 15 -37.76 -16.54 38.31
N ILE A 16 -38.51 -16.17 37.27
CA ILE A 16 -38.02 -16.22 35.88
C ILE A 16 -37.09 -15.02 35.69
N LEU A 17 -35.78 -15.26 35.68
CA LEU A 17 -34.77 -14.28 35.26
C LEU A 17 -34.72 -14.27 33.72
N VAL A 18 -35.31 -13.25 33.09
CA VAL A 18 -35.09 -12.98 31.66
C VAL A 18 -33.70 -12.36 31.51
N ALA A 19 -32.71 -13.15 31.13
CA ALA A 19 -31.38 -12.67 30.79
C ALA A 19 -31.44 -11.96 29.42
N ALA A 20 -31.49 -10.62 29.44
CA ALA A 20 -31.28 -9.81 28.25
C ALA A 20 -29.82 -9.95 27.78
N GLN A 21 -29.58 -10.79 26.77
CA GLN A 21 -28.31 -10.85 26.07
C GLN A 21 -28.15 -9.57 25.24
N PHE A 22 -27.49 -8.57 25.81
CA PHE A 22 -26.94 -7.46 25.05
C PHE A 22 -25.83 -8.01 24.14
N GLY A 23 -26.17 -8.25 22.87
CA GLY A 23 -25.19 -8.51 21.83
C GLY A 23 -24.29 -7.29 21.69
N ALA A 24 -23.03 -7.40 22.11
CA ALA A 24 -22.02 -6.40 21.82
C ALA A 24 -21.83 -6.34 20.29
N PRO A 25 -21.83 -5.15 19.67
CA PRO A 25 -21.50 -5.04 18.26
C PRO A 25 -20.07 -5.53 18.05
N LEU A 26 -19.92 -6.52 17.17
CA LEU A 26 -18.62 -6.91 16.61
C LEU A 26 -18.05 -5.66 15.92
N ALA A 27 -17.13 -4.97 16.59
CA ALA A 27 -16.27 -4.00 15.91
C ALA A 27 -15.51 -4.78 14.84
N ALA A 28 -15.80 -4.48 13.57
CA ALA A 28 -14.99 -4.98 12.46
C ALA A 28 -13.55 -4.51 12.73
N ALA A 29 -12.62 -5.45 12.93
CA ALA A 29 -11.21 -5.13 13.02
C ALA A 29 -10.85 -4.42 11.72
N ALA A 30 -10.50 -3.13 11.80
CA ALA A 30 -9.89 -2.44 10.69
C ALA A 30 -8.65 -3.26 10.32
N ALA A 31 -8.58 -3.72 9.07
CA ALA A 31 -7.38 -4.38 8.58
C ALA A 31 -6.22 -3.40 8.76
N ASP A 32 -5.24 -3.78 9.58
CA ASP A 32 -4.05 -2.97 9.83
C ASP A 32 -3.22 -2.93 8.55
N LEU A 33 -3.39 -1.86 7.77
CA LEU A 33 -2.73 -1.73 6.48
C LEU A 33 -1.23 -1.57 6.68
N LYS A 34 -0.45 -2.33 5.93
CA LYS A 34 1.02 -2.17 5.95
C LYS A 34 1.42 -0.76 5.55
N ARG A 35 2.31 -0.16 6.35
CA ARG A 35 2.89 1.16 6.05
C ARG A 35 3.86 1.07 4.88
N ILE A 36 3.66 1.87 3.84
CA ILE A 36 4.48 1.85 2.63
C ILE A 36 5.12 3.20 2.33
N ALA A 37 6.43 3.20 2.08
CA ALA A 37 7.13 4.31 1.46
C ALA A 37 7.04 4.15 -0.07
N VAL A 38 6.36 5.07 -0.75
CA VAL A 38 6.28 5.09 -2.23
C VAL A 38 7.32 6.08 -2.74
N LEU A 39 8.35 5.58 -3.40
CA LEU A 39 9.40 6.39 -4.01
C LEU A 39 8.98 6.86 -5.40
N ASP A 40 9.47 8.04 -5.80
CA ASP A 40 9.06 8.64 -7.07
C ASP A 40 9.43 7.77 -8.27
N PHE A 41 8.61 7.83 -9.32
CA PHE A 41 8.89 7.19 -10.59
C PHE A 41 10.22 7.66 -11.17
N GLY A 42 11.09 6.70 -11.47
CA GLY A 42 12.22 6.89 -12.37
C GLY A 42 11.82 6.76 -13.84
N LEU A 43 12.77 7.05 -14.73
CA LEU A 43 12.57 6.95 -16.18
C LEU A 43 13.76 6.23 -16.81
N ILE A 44 13.45 5.25 -17.66
CA ILE A 44 14.37 4.61 -18.59
C ILE A 44 13.93 5.03 -19.98
N GLU A 45 14.81 5.65 -20.75
CA GLU A 45 14.56 5.97 -22.16
C GLU A 45 15.55 5.20 -23.04
N ASP A 46 15.01 4.39 -23.96
CA ASP A 46 15.84 3.77 -25.01
C ASP A 46 16.25 4.81 -26.05
N ILE A 47 15.40 5.84 -26.24
CA ILE A 47 15.63 7.00 -27.10
C ILE A 47 15.46 8.27 -26.25
N PRO A 48 16.56 8.86 -25.77
CA PRO A 48 16.51 10.08 -24.95
C PRO A 48 15.95 11.29 -25.70
N GLU A 49 15.15 12.10 -25.02
CA GLU A 49 14.62 13.36 -25.55
C GLU A 49 14.95 14.55 -24.62
N PRO A 50 16.17 15.11 -24.68
CA PRO A 50 16.61 16.14 -23.74
C PRO A 50 15.72 17.40 -23.72
N ALA A 51 15.18 17.78 -24.88
CA ALA A 51 14.25 18.90 -25.01
C ALA A 51 12.91 18.68 -24.27
N LYS A 52 12.62 17.43 -23.89
CA LYS A 52 11.41 17.02 -23.16
C LYS A 52 11.67 16.72 -21.69
N TYR A 53 12.92 16.82 -21.21
CA TYR A 53 13.29 16.43 -19.85
C TYR A 53 12.36 17.03 -18.79
N GLU A 54 12.18 18.35 -18.79
CA GLU A 54 11.32 19.05 -17.81
C GLU A 54 9.85 18.61 -17.88
N GLU A 55 9.33 18.38 -19.09
CA GLU A 55 7.96 17.87 -19.29
C GLU A 55 7.84 16.44 -18.71
N GLN A 56 8.84 15.59 -18.96
CA GLN A 56 8.86 14.22 -18.48
C GLN A 56 9.01 14.16 -16.95
N GLN A 57 9.85 15.00 -16.33
CA GLN A 57 9.98 15.07 -14.88
C GLN A 57 8.66 15.47 -14.21
N LYS A 58 7.96 16.48 -14.74
CA LYS A 58 6.62 16.85 -14.25
C LYS A 58 5.62 15.71 -14.38
N ARG A 59 5.66 14.97 -15.49
CA ARG A 59 4.79 13.82 -15.71
C ARG A 59 5.07 12.68 -14.73
N LEU A 60 6.34 12.40 -14.43
CA LEU A 60 6.74 11.39 -13.42
C LEU A 60 6.22 11.76 -12.03
N MET A 61 6.31 13.04 -11.63
CA MET A 61 5.74 13.52 -10.37
C MET A 61 4.21 13.36 -10.35
N LEU A 62 3.53 13.76 -11.43
CA LEU A 62 2.08 13.62 -11.56
C LEU A 62 1.60 12.18 -11.34
N ILE A 63 2.26 11.19 -11.96
CA ILE A 63 1.87 9.79 -11.78
C ILE A 63 2.32 9.19 -10.46
N THR A 64 3.39 9.71 -9.85
CA THR A 64 3.81 9.34 -8.50
C THR A 64 2.73 9.74 -7.50
N ASP A 65 2.28 11.01 -7.54
CA ASP A 65 1.25 11.53 -6.66
C ASP A 65 -0.09 10.80 -6.85
N GLN A 66 -0.43 10.49 -8.11
CA GLN A 66 -1.60 9.70 -8.42
C GLN A 66 -1.50 8.29 -7.82
N LEU A 67 -0.37 7.59 -7.99
CA LEU A 67 -0.18 6.25 -7.44
C LEU A 67 -0.33 6.27 -5.91
N ARG A 68 0.32 7.21 -5.22
CA ARG A 68 0.20 7.40 -3.77
C ARG A 68 -1.26 7.57 -3.35
N THR A 69 -1.95 8.52 -4.00
CA THR A 69 -3.36 8.82 -3.73
C THR A 69 -4.28 7.63 -3.96
N GLU A 70 -4.07 6.87 -5.03
CA GLU A 70 -4.91 5.73 -5.35
C GLU A 70 -4.66 4.53 -4.42
N LEU A 71 -3.42 4.28 -3.99
CA LEU A 71 -3.10 3.23 -3.01
C LEU A 71 -3.79 3.50 -1.66
N GLU A 72 -3.77 4.75 -1.18
CA GLU A 72 -4.48 5.17 0.04
C GLU A 72 -6.00 5.04 -0.13
N LYS A 73 -6.57 5.64 -1.18
CA LYS A 73 -8.02 5.64 -1.42
C LYS A 73 -8.61 4.25 -1.62
N LYS A 74 -7.81 3.30 -2.10
CA LYS A 74 -8.23 1.89 -2.28
C LYS A 74 -7.89 1.02 -1.07
N GLU A 75 -7.36 1.60 0.00
CA GLU A 75 -7.00 0.90 1.23
C GLU A 75 -6.10 -0.31 0.93
N LEU A 76 -5.14 -0.13 0.03
CA LEU A 76 -4.15 -1.16 -0.31
C LEU A 76 -2.95 -1.09 0.62
N TYR A 77 -2.60 0.12 1.09
CA TYR A 77 -1.52 0.39 2.03
C TYR A 77 -1.81 1.69 2.81
N ASP A 78 -1.15 1.85 3.96
CA ASP A 78 -0.99 3.15 4.63
C ASP A 78 0.24 3.86 4.04
N VAL A 79 0.03 4.82 3.15
CA VAL A 79 1.14 5.48 2.44
C VAL A 79 1.70 6.60 3.32
N ILE A 80 2.98 6.48 3.66
CA ILE A 80 3.63 7.42 4.58
C ILE A 80 4.30 8.58 3.85
N ASP A 81 4.44 9.72 4.53
CA ASP A 81 5.18 10.88 4.02
C ASP A 81 6.69 10.60 3.92
N ASN A 82 7.27 10.94 2.78
CA ASN A 82 8.69 10.77 2.52
C ASN A 82 9.53 11.99 2.94
N ALA A 83 8.91 13.14 3.25
CA ALA A 83 9.62 14.38 3.58
C ALA A 83 10.71 14.22 4.66
N PRO A 84 10.54 13.41 5.73
CA PRO A 84 11.59 13.20 6.72
C PRO A 84 12.87 12.55 6.17
N ALA A 85 12.83 11.95 4.98
CA ALA A 85 13.98 11.34 4.29
C ALA A 85 14.36 12.08 2.99
N GLU A 86 13.82 13.27 2.72
CA GLU A 86 14.03 13.98 1.44
C GLU A 86 15.51 14.16 1.08
N ALA A 87 16.34 14.61 2.04
CA ALA A 87 17.77 14.79 1.81
C ALA A 87 18.48 13.47 1.46
N MET A 88 18.09 12.38 2.10
CA MET A 88 18.64 11.04 1.86
C MET A 88 18.23 10.53 0.47
N ILE A 89 16.94 10.65 0.14
CA ILE A 89 16.39 10.32 -1.17
C ILE A 89 17.12 11.09 -2.26
N LYS A 90 17.30 12.41 -2.09
CA LYS A 90 18.01 13.27 -3.04
C LYS A 90 19.46 12.83 -3.25
N ASN A 91 20.18 12.54 -2.17
CA ASN A 91 21.57 12.10 -2.24
C ASN A 91 21.71 10.76 -2.97
N MET A 92 20.83 9.79 -2.68
CA MET A 92 20.87 8.47 -3.32
C MET A 92 20.46 8.54 -4.80
N LYS A 93 19.45 9.35 -5.13
CA LYS A 93 19.06 9.62 -6.53
C LYS A 93 20.18 10.23 -7.36
N ALA A 94 21.11 10.96 -6.74
CA ALA A 94 22.23 11.58 -7.45
C ALA A 94 23.27 10.56 -7.96
N SER A 95 23.35 9.38 -7.34
CA SER A 95 24.25 8.30 -7.78
C SER A 95 23.57 7.30 -8.73
N GLU A 96 22.32 6.94 -8.48
CA GLU A 96 21.61 5.93 -9.26
C GLU A 96 20.09 6.09 -9.14
N ASN A 97 19.34 5.49 -10.07
CA ASN A 97 17.89 5.41 -9.95
C ASN A 97 17.48 4.53 -8.76
N LEU A 98 16.47 4.98 -7.99
CA LEU A 98 16.03 4.27 -6.78
C LEU A 98 15.45 2.87 -7.05
N TYR A 99 14.93 2.62 -8.26
CA TYR A 99 14.48 1.28 -8.65
C TYR A 99 15.62 0.28 -8.90
N ALA A 100 16.86 0.76 -9.02
CA ALA A 100 18.04 -0.04 -9.33
C ALA A 100 19.14 0.07 -8.25
N CYS A 101 18.93 0.84 -7.18
CA CYS A 101 19.98 1.19 -6.23
C CYS A 101 20.37 0.09 -5.22
N ASN A 102 19.95 -1.16 -5.45
CA ASN A 102 20.41 -2.36 -4.74
C ASN A 102 20.41 -2.26 -3.20
N GLY A 103 19.29 -1.83 -2.61
CA GLY A 103 19.07 -1.83 -1.17
C GLY A 103 18.96 -0.44 -0.55
N CYS A 104 19.33 0.63 -1.27
CA CYS A 104 19.18 2.00 -0.79
C CYS A 104 17.71 2.36 -0.51
N GLU A 105 16.77 1.79 -1.28
CA GLU A 105 15.34 1.92 -1.09
C GLU A 105 14.90 1.37 0.28
N LEU A 106 15.53 0.29 0.73
CA LEU A 106 15.27 -0.31 2.04
C LEU A 106 15.82 0.59 3.17
N ASP A 107 16.96 1.25 2.97
CA ASP A 107 17.51 2.21 3.93
C ASP A 107 16.60 3.44 4.09
N ILE A 108 16.09 3.98 2.98
CA ILE A 108 15.10 5.06 2.99
C ILE A 108 13.84 4.62 3.76
N ALA A 109 13.33 3.43 3.45
CA ALA A 109 12.13 2.90 4.07
C ALA A 109 12.31 2.67 5.58
N ARG A 110 13.46 2.11 6.01
CA ARG A 110 13.82 1.99 7.43
C ARG A 110 13.87 3.34 8.12
N LYS A 111 14.46 4.36 7.48
CA LYS A 111 14.53 5.72 8.02
C LYS A 111 13.13 6.34 8.22
N LEU A 112 12.19 6.02 7.34
CA LEU A 112 10.79 6.46 7.42
C LEU A 112 9.93 5.58 8.33
N GLY A 113 10.45 4.44 8.79
CA GLY A 113 9.69 3.45 9.56
C GLY A 113 8.69 2.64 8.73
N ALA A 114 8.82 2.60 7.41
CA ALA A 114 7.91 1.82 6.56
C ALA A 114 8.11 0.31 6.77
N GLU A 115 7.03 -0.46 6.61
CA GLU A 115 7.09 -1.93 6.53
C GLU A 115 7.29 -2.42 5.09
N ARG A 116 6.89 -1.59 4.13
CA ARG A 116 7.01 -1.83 2.70
C ARG A 116 7.69 -0.65 2.01
N VAL A 117 8.40 -0.93 0.94
CA VAL A 117 8.89 0.11 0.03
C VAL A 117 8.47 -0.21 -1.38
N LEU A 118 7.94 0.79 -2.08
CA LEU A 118 7.59 0.71 -3.48
C LEU A 118 8.59 1.55 -4.29
N THR A 119 9.28 0.90 -5.21
CA THR A 119 10.03 1.56 -6.27
C THR A 119 9.24 1.49 -7.57
N ALA A 120 9.30 2.56 -8.36
CA ALA A 120 8.54 2.66 -9.60
C ALA A 120 9.40 3.23 -10.72
N TRP A 121 9.13 2.82 -11.96
CA TRP A 121 9.77 3.41 -13.13
C TRP A 121 8.92 3.29 -14.38
N VAL A 122 9.11 4.25 -15.28
CA VAL A 122 8.60 4.18 -16.64
C VAL A 122 9.72 3.71 -17.55
N GLN A 123 9.46 2.67 -18.32
CA GLN A 123 10.31 2.27 -19.43
C GLN A 123 9.71 2.80 -20.73
N LYS A 124 10.38 3.77 -21.35
CA LYS A 124 9.98 4.42 -22.59
C LYS A 124 10.86 3.92 -23.74
N VAL A 125 10.32 2.95 -24.47
CA VAL A 125 10.95 2.43 -25.70
C VAL A 125 10.76 3.43 -26.85
N SER A 126 9.58 4.06 -26.93
CA SER A 126 9.27 5.12 -27.90
C SER A 126 8.13 6.01 -27.40
N ASN A 127 7.76 7.03 -28.17
CA ASN A 127 6.55 7.83 -27.89
C ASN A 127 5.23 7.05 -28.06
N LEU A 128 5.27 5.84 -28.63
CA LEU A 128 4.10 4.97 -28.80
C LEU A 128 4.05 3.82 -27.78
N ILE A 129 5.21 3.32 -27.33
CA ILE A 129 5.30 2.09 -26.51
C ILE A 129 6.03 2.39 -25.22
N LEU A 130 5.31 2.27 -24.10
CA LEU A 130 5.85 2.46 -22.76
C LEU A 130 5.29 1.42 -21.78
N ASN A 131 6.05 1.13 -20.73
CA ASN A 131 5.65 0.26 -19.64
C ASN A 131 5.75 1.04 -18.32
N LEU A 132 4.69 1.03 -17.52
CA LEU A 132 4.70 1.53 -16.15
C LEU A 132 4.98 0.34 -15.22
N ASN A 133 6.04 0.42 -14.43
CA ASN A 133 6.49 -0.69 -13.59
C ASN A 133 6.52 -0.29 -12.12
N ILE A 134 6.15 -1.24 -11.26
CA ILE A 134 6.31 -1.13 -9.82
C ILE A 134 6.90 -2.41 -9.24
N GLU A 135 7.65 -2.25 -8.17
CA GLU A 135 8.15 -3.34 -7.32
C GLU A 135 7.95 -2.95 -5.86
N VAL A 136 7.39 -3.87 -5.06
CA VAL A 136 7.20 -3.70 -3.62
C VAL A 136 8.05 -4.71 -2.87
N LYS A 137 8.91 -4.23 -1.98
CA LYS A 137 9.71 -5.06 -1.09
C LYS A 137 9.25 -5.00 0.36
N ASP A 138 9.39 -6.10 1.07
CA ASP A 138 9.33 -6.15 2.53
C ASP A 138 10.62 -5.55 3.12
N VAL A 139 10.49 -4.56 4.00
CA VAL A 139 11.65 -3.79 4.51
C VAL A 139 12.53 -4.61 5.46
N SER A 140 11.95 -5.59 6.15
CA SER A 140 12.66 -6.41 7.14
C SER A 140 13.49 -7.52 6.51
N THR A 141 12.99 -8.13 5.43
CA THR A 141 13.61 -9.26 4.74
C THR A 141 14.32 -8.85 3.46
N GLY A 142 13.93 -7.73 2.86
CA GLY A 142 14.35 -7.32 1.51
C GLY A 142 13.68 -8.10 0.38
N GLU A 143 12.76 -9.02 0.69
CA GLU A 143 12.09 -9.86 -0.31
C GLU A 143 11.11 -9.03 -1.16
N VAL A 144 11.08 -9.33 -2.47
CA VAL A 144 10.07 -8.76 -3.35
C VAL A 144 8.73 -9.45 -3.13
N THR A 145 7.76 -8.68 -2.64
CA THR A 145 6.39 -9.15 -2.36
C THR A 145 5.42 -8.92 -3.52
N LEU A 146 5.72 -7.96 -4.41
CA LEU A 146 4.91 -7.69 -5.60
C LEU A 146 5.79 -7.11 -6.70
N LYS A 147 5.58 -7.59 -7.94
CA LYS A 147 5.99 -6.90 -9.16
C LYS A 147 4.80 -6.72 -10.07
N LYS A 148 4.71 -5.57 -10.73
CA LYS A 148 3.64 -5.30 -11.69
C LYS A 148 4.14 -4.43 -12.83
N SER A 149 3.61 -4.69 -14.02
CA SER A 149 3.86 -3.88 -15.20
C SER A 149 2.56 -3.66 -15.96
N VAL A 150 2.39 -2.46 -16.49
CA VAL A 150 1.26 -2.07 -17.34
C VAL A 150 1.79 -1.42 -18.61
N ASP A 151 1.46 -2.03 -19.74
CA ASP A 151 1.79 -1.50 -21.06
C ASP A 151 0.79 -0.43 -21.46
N ILE A 152 1.30 0.73 -21.87
CA ILE A 152 0.49 1.82 -22.39
C ILE A 152 0.89 2.17 -23.82
N ARG A 153 -0.07 2.73 -24.55
CA ARG A 153 0.15 3.30 -25.87
C ARG A 153 0.02 4.81 -25.83
N GLY A 154 1.07 5.51 -26.27
CA GLY A 154 1.18 6.97 -26.29
C GLY A 154 1.97 7.55 -25.12
N ASN A 155 2.64 8.68 -25.36
CA ASN A 155 3.42 9.43 -24.38
C ASN A 155 2.74 10.76 -24.01
N THR A 156 1.59 10.66 -23.35
CA THR A 156 0.81 11.82 -22.86
C THR A 156 0.45 11.64 -21.40
N ASP A 157 0.20 12.74 -20.69
CA ASP A 157 -0.26 12.73 -19.29
C ASP A 157 -1.46 11.80 -19.12
N GLN A 158 -2.47 11.91 -19.99
CA GLN A 158 -3.68 11.08 -19.96
C GLN A 158 -3.36 9.58 -20.12
N SER A 159 -2.46 9.22 -21.04
CA SER A 159 -2.11 7.81 -21.26
C SER A 159 -1.43 7.19 -20.03
N TRP A 160 -0.55 7.95 -19.38
CA TRP A 160 0.15 7.51 -18.17
C TRP A 160 -0.79 7.41 -16.97
N GLN A 161 -1.64 8.42 -16.77
CA GLN A 161 -2.60 8.43 -15.68
C GLN A 161 -3.59 7.27 -15.75
N ARG A 162 -4.10 6.96 -16.96
CA ARG A 162 -4.95 5.77 -17.16
C ARG A 162 -4.20 4.47 -16.87
N GLY A 163 -2.90 4.40 -17.17
CA GLY A 163 -2.06 3.27 -16.84
C GLY A 163 -1.96 3.04 -15.33
N ILE A 164 -1.75 4.11 -14.54
CA ILE A 164 -1.77 4.04 -13.07
C ILE A 164 -3.15 3.58 -12.55
N SER A 165 -4.24 4.18 -13.02
CA SER A 165 -5.59 3.78 -12.58
C SER A 165 -5.90 2.32 -12.92
N TYR A 166 -5.46 1.84 -14.08
CA TYR A 166 -5.57 0.43 -14.43
C TYR A 166 -4.75 -0.45 -13.49
N MET A 167 -3.49 -0.08 -13.23
CA MET A 167 -2.57 -0.81 -12.35
C MET A 167 -3.17 -1.03 -10.96
N VAL A 168 -3.65 0.04 -10.33
CA VAL A 168 -4.23 0.00 -9.00
C VAL A 168 -5.57 -0.76 -8.99
N ARG A 169 -6.41 -0.58 -10.01
CA ARG A 169 -7.64 -1.38 -10.14
C ARG A 169 -7.36 -2.87 -10.20
N ASP A 170 -6.39 -3.29 -11.02
CA ASP A 170 -5.99 -4.70 -11.14
C ASP A 170 -5.39 -5.24 -9.82
N MET A 171 -4.71 -4.40 -9.04
CA MET A 171 -4.27 -4.77 -7.68
C MET A 171 -5.46 -5.05 -6.76
N VAL A 172 -6.48 -4.20 -6.77
CA VAL A 172 -7.71 -4.42 -5.98
C VAL A 172 -8.41 -5.71 -6.41
N GLU A 173 -8.63 -5.90 -7.71
CA GLU A 173 -9.32 -7.07 -8.27
C GLU A 173 -8.61 -8.39 -7.92
N LYS A 174 -7.27 -8.38 -7.91
CA LYS A 174 -6.45 -9.54 -7.56
C LYS A 174 -6.13 -9.66 -6.07
N LYS A 175 -6.66 -8.75 -5.23
CA LYS A 175 -6.38 -8.69 -3.79
C LYS A 175 -4.87 -8.60 -3.48
N GLN A 176 -4.15 -7.83 -4.29
CA GLN A 176 -2.72 -7.58 -4.15
C GLN A 176 -2.53 -6.27 -3.36
N GLY A 177 -2.10 -6.35 -2.11
CA GLY A 177 -1.92 -5.18 -1.22
C GLY A 177 -1.50 -5.61 0.17
N GLY A 178 -1.15 -4.65 1.03
CA GLY A 178 -0.72 -4.87 2.41
C GLY A 178 -1.85 -5.21 3.39
N ARG A 179 -2.78 -6.07 2.96
CA ARG A 179 -3.92 -6.59 3.72
C ARG A 179 -3.76 -8.09 3.97
#